data_AF-A0A815TUZ8-F1
#
_entry.id   AF-A0A815TUZ8-F1
#
_cell.length_a   1.000
_cell.length_b   1.000
_cell.length_c   1.000
_cell.angle_alpha   90.00
_cell.angle_beta   90.00
_cell.angle_gamma   90.00
#
_symmetry.space_group_name_H-M   'P 1'
#
loop_
_entity.id
_entity.type
_entity.pdbx_description
1 polymer ?
#
loop_
_entity_poly.entity_id
_entity_poly.type
_entity_poly.pdbx_seq_one_letter_code
_entity_poly.pdbx_strand_id
1 'polypeptide(L)'
;QASKADLARATLVTVLNNIGSISMMCARTENVDRILFSGSFLRINDLSMRILAYAMDYWSEGKIKAIFLEHEGYFSAVGCLGEYIMDENDLTDISQS
;
A
#
# COMPACT_ATOMS: atom_id res chain seq x y z
N GLN A 1 24.90 21.07 13.45
CA GLN A 1 23.44 21.28 13.41
C GLN A 1 22.90 20.45 12.24
N ALA A 2 21.80 19.71 12.40
CA ALA A 2 21.26 18.87 11.32
C ALA A 2 20.68 19.73 10.19
N SER A 3 20.86 19.31 8.93
CA SER A 3 20.26 20.03 7.80
C SER A 3 18.77 19.70 7.67
N LYS A 4 18.01 20.54 6.94
CA LYS A 4 16.61 20.25 6.61
C LYS A 4 16.45 18.94 5.85
N ALA A 5 17.41 18.59 5.00
CA ALA A 5 17.40 17.34 4.24
C ALA A 5 17.61 16.12 5.15
N ASP A 6 18.48 16.23 6.16
CA ASP A 6 18.69 15.16 7.15
C ASP A 6 17.43 14.93 7.98
N LEU A 7 16.79 16.01 8.43
CA LEU A 7 15.52 15.95 9.16
C LEU A 7 14.41 15.32 8.31
N ALA A 8 14.25 15.76 7.05
CA ALA A 8 13.26 15.20 6.14
C ALA A 8 13.48 13.70 5.87
N ARG A 9 14.75 13.29 5.67
CA ARG A 9 15.11 11.87 5.50
C ARG A 9 14.84 11.06 6.76
N ALA A 10 15.21 11.58 7.93
CA ALA A 10 14.98 10.90 9.20
C ALA A 10 13.48 10.71 9.46
N THR A 11 12.66 11.74 9.22
CA THR A 11 11.21 11.65 9.31
C THR A 11 10.66 10.61 8.33
N LEU A 12 11.09 10.64 7.05
CA LEU A 12 10.64 9.69 6.05
C LEU A 12 10.94 8.24 6.45
N VAL A 13 12.19 7.95 6.83
CA VAL A 13 12.61 6.62 7.27
C VAL A 13 11.85 6.18 8.52
N THR A 14 11.60 7.10 9.46
CA THR A 14 10.84 6.80 10.68
C THR A 14 9.41 6.36 10.36
N VAL A 15 8.72 7.10 9.48
CA VAL A 15 7.36 6.78 9.05
C VAL A 15 7.34 5.43 8.31
N LEU A 16 8.27 5.21 7.37
CA LEU A 16 8.36 3.95 6.62
C LEU A 16 8.63 2.74 7.51
N ASN A 17 9.54 2.88 8.47
CA ASN A 17 9.86 1.80 9.41
C ASN A 17 8.66 1.46 10.30
N ASN A 18 7.88 2.46 10.72
CA ASN A 18 6.67 2.24 11.49
C ASN A 18 5.61 1.49 10.67
N ILE A 19 5.35 1.94 9.43
CA ILE A 19 4.45 1.27 8.48
C ILE A 19 4.91 -0.17 8.27
N GLY A 20 6.17 -0.38 7.92
CA GLY A 20 6.74 -1.71 7.68
C GLY A 20 6.60 -2.62 8.90
N SER A 21 6.88 -2.13 10.11
CA SER A 21 6.77 -2.93 11.33
C SER A 21 5.35 -3.42 11.57
N ILE A 22 4.35 -2.54 11.42
CA ILE A 22 2.93 -2.89 11.58
C ILE A 22 2.51 -3.89 10.50
N SER A 23 2.86 -3.63 9.24
CA SER A 23 2.57 -4.54 8.12
C SER A 23 3.15 -5.93 8.35
N MET A 24 4.39 -6.02 8.82
CA MET A 24 5.05 -7.29 9.13
C MET A 24 4.35 -8.05 10.27
N MET A 25 3.93 -7.34 11.32
CA MET A 25 3.18 -7.93 12.42
C MET A 25 1.85 -8.50 11.92
N CYS A 26 1.07 -7.70 11.19
CA CYS A 26 -0.20 -8.15 10.61
C CYS A 26 -0.01 -9.36 9.70
N ALA A 27 1.02 -9.33 8.84
CA ALA A 27 1.26 -10.42 7.90
C ALA A 27 1.63 -11.73 8.59
N ARG A 28 2.38 -11.67 9.70
CA ARG A 28 2.68 -12.84 10.53
C ARG A 28 1.45 -13.36 11.26
N THR A 29 0.61 -12.47 11.79
CA THR A 29 -0.62 -12.86 12.50
C THR A 29 -1.61 -13.53 11.57
N GLU A 30 -1.81 -13.00 10.37
CA GLU A 30 -2.75 -13.51 9.36
C GLU A 30 -2.14 -14.58 8.44
N ASN A 31 -0.87 -14.94 8.66
CA ASN A 31 -0.12 -15.92 7.87
C ASN A 31 -0.15 -15.66 6.35
N VAL A 32 0.07 -14.40 5.96
CA VAL A 32 0.15 -13.97 4.55
C VAL A 32 1.59 -13.72 4.11
N ASP A 33 1.88 -14.08 2.86
CA ASP A 33 3.21 -13.99 2.25
C ASP A 33 3.40 -12.76 1.36
N ARG A 34 2.34 -11.99 1.15
CA ARG A 34 2.29 -10.87 0.22
C ARG A 34 1.55 -9.71 0.84
N ILE A 35 2.16 -8.53 0.77
CA ILE A 35 1.59 -7.29 1.27
C ILE A 35 1.50 -6.30 0.12
N LEU A 36 0.29 -5.86 -0.19
CA LEU A 36 0.06 -4.80 -1.16
C LEU A 36 0.13 -3.45 -0.45
N PHE A 37 1.12 -2.63 -0.81
CA PHE A 37 1.17 -1.23 -0.39
C PHE A 37 0.54 -0.36 -1.47
N SER A 38 -0.46 0.44 -1.09
CA SER A 38 -1.17 1.36 -1.99
C SER A 38 -1.40 2.70 -1.31
N GLY A 39 -1.66 3.73 -2.10
CA GLY A 39 -2.01 5.07 -1.64
C GLY A 39 -1.01 6.14 -2.10
N SER A 40 -1.46 7.40 -2.07
CA SER A 40 -0.71 8.55 -2.63
C SER A 40 0.63 8.85 -1.94
N PHE A 41 0.90 8.29 -0.75
CA PHE A 41 2.17 8.45 -0.05
C PHE A 41 3.37 7.87 -0.85
N LEU A 42 3.10 6.83 -1.63
CA LEU A 42 4.10 6.15 -2.45
C LEU A 42 4.18 6.71 -3.89
N ARG A 43 3.29 7.64 -4.24
CA ARG A 43 3.26 8.28 -5.57
C ARG A 43 4.59 8.97 -5.88
N ILE A 44 5.25 8.52 -6.95
CA ILE A 44 6.55 9.04 -7.42
C ILE A 44 7.62 8.96 -6.31
N ASN A 45 7.50 7.98 -5.40
CA ASN A 45 8.35 7.83 -4.24
C ASN A 45 9.05 6.47 -4.22
N ASP A 46 9.87 6.22 -5.24
CA ASP A 46 10.65 4.99 -5.40
C ASP A 46 11.53 4.69 -4.19
N LEU A 47 12.00 5.73 -3.49
CA LEU A 47 12.80 5.57 -2.28
C LEU A 47 12.00 4.86 -1.19
N SER A 48 10.78 5.33 -0.92
CA SER A 48 9.88 4.71 0.06
C SER A 48 9.52 3.28 -0.31
N MET A 49 9.20 3.04 -1.58
CA MET A 49 8.86 1.70 -2.07
C MET A 49 10.03 0.73 -1.88
N ARG A 50 11.26 1.15 -2.21
CA ARG A 50 12.47 0.35 -2.01
C ARG A 50 12.75 0.08 -0.53
N ILE A 51 12.58 1.06 0.34
CA ILE A 51 12.77 0.89 1.79
C ILE A 51 11.76 -0.13 2.34
N LEU A 52 10.49 -0.03 1.96
CA LEU A 52 9.46 -0.99 2.39
C LEU A 52 9.74 -2.39 1.84
N ALA A 53 10.07 -2.52 0.56
CA ALA A 53 10.42 -3.79 -0.06
C ALA A 53 11.60 -4.46 0.65
N TYR A 54 12.66 -3.69 0.90
CA TYR A 54 13.82 -4.17 1.64
C TYR A 54 13.47 -4.58 3.07
N ALA A 55 12.67 -3.80 3.79
CA ALA A 55 12.26 -4.13 5.15
C ALA A 55 11.46 -5.43 5.20
N MET A 56 10.53 -5.64 4.25
CA MET A 56 9.74 -6.88 4.19
C MET A 56 10.63 -8.08 3.91
N ASP A 57 11.51 -7.99 2.92
CA ASP A 57 12.43 -9.08 2.57
C ASP A 57 13.38 -9.40 3.74
N TYR A 58 14.03 -8.38 4.30
CA TYR A 58 15.02 -8.55 5.37
C TYR A 58 14.42 -9.10 6.67
N TRP A 59 13.31 -8.54 7.17
CA TRP A 59 12.70 -9.00 8.43
C TRP A 59 11.91 -10.30 8.31
N SER A 60 11.59 -10.72 7.08
CA SER A 60 10.90 -11.99 6.82
C SER A 60 11.83 -13.11 6.38
N GLU A 61 13.13 -12.85 6.23
CA GLU A 61 14.08 -13.79 5.61
C GLU A 61 13.61 -14.22 4.20
N GLY A 62 13.08 -13.27 3.43
CA GLY A 62 12.58 -13.46 2.06
C GLY A 62 11.22 -14.13 1.93
N LYS A 63 10.52 -14.39 3.05
CA LYS A 63 9.20 -15.05 3.04
C LYS A 63 8.06 -14.12 2.65
N ILE A 64 8.19 -12.82 2.92
CA ILE A 64 7.14 -11.83 2.68
C ILE A 64 7.58 -10.87 1.58
N LYS A 65 6.73 -10.73 0.56
CA LYS A 65 6.96 -9.83 -0.59
C LYS A 65 6.08 -8.59 -0.51
N ALA A 66 6.70 -7.43 -0.65
CA ALA A 66 6.00 -6.17 -0.88
C ALA A 66 5.58 -6.07 -2.36
N ILE A 67 4.31 -5.75 -2.60
CA ILE A 67 3.73 -5.51 -3.92
C ILE A 67 3.28 -4.04 -3.99
N PHE A 68 3.46 -3.45 -5.15
CA PHE A 68 3.18 -2.06 -5.47
C PHE A 68 2.32 -1.99 -6.73
N LEU A 69 1.51 -0.95 -6.88
CA LEU A 69 0.69 -0.75 -8.09
C LEU A 69 1.29 0.38 -8.94
N GLU A 70 0.96 0.43 -10.22
CA GLU A 70 1.29 1.60 -11.03
C GLU A 70 0.36 2.79 -10.73
N HIS A 71 -0.90 2.48 -10.37
CA HIS A 71 -1.97 3.45 -10.10
C HIS A 71 -2.36 3.50 -8.61
N GLU A 72 -1.36 3.52 -7.72
CA GLU A 72 -1.52 3.35 -6.26
C GLU A 72 -2.48 4.36 -5.60
N GLY A 73 -2.62 5.55 -6.18
CA GLY A 73 -3.48 6.62 -5.64
C GLY A 73 -4.95 6.53 -6.06
N TYR A 74 -5.30 5.65 -7.00
CA TYR A 74 -6.63 5.64 -7.63
C TYR A 74 -7.50 4.45 -7.22
N PHE A 75 -6.93 3.47 -6.51
CA PHE A 75 -7.63 2.24 -6.15
C PHE A 75 -8.97 2.51 -5.45
N SER A 76 -9.01 3.47 -4.52
CA SER A 76 -10.24 3.87 -3.82
C SER A 76 -11.29 4.49 -4.75
N ALA A 77 -10.88 5.30 -5.72
CA ALA A 77 -11.80 5.92 -6.67
C ALA A 77 -12.38 4.89 -7.64
N VAL A 78 -11.55 3.97 -8.12
CA VAL A 78 -11.98 2.86 -8.99
C VAL A 78 -12.95 1.94 -8.25
N GLY A 79 -12.71 1.64 -6.96
CA GLY A 79 -13.64 0.85 -6.15
C GLY A 79 -15.02 1.49 -6.04
N CYS A 80 -15.08 2.80 -5.79
CA CYS A 80 -16.34 3.55 -5.72
C CYS A 80 -17.09 3.54 -7.06
N LEU A 81 -16.37 3.74 -8.17
CA LEU A 81 -16.97 3.68 -9.50
C LEU A 81 -17.48 2.27 -9.82
N GLY A 82 -16.74 1.23 -9.44
CA GLY A 82 -17.14 -0.16 -9.62
C GLY A 82 -18.44 -0.47 -8.88
N GLU A 83 -18.56 -0.05 -7.62
CA GLU A 83 -19.79 -0.20 -6.83
C GLU A 83 -20.99 0.47 -7.50
N TYR A 84 -20.82 1.73 -7.94
CA TYR A 84 -21.88 2.47 -8.64
C TYR A 84 -22.36 1.76 -9.90
N ILE A 85 -21.44 1.22 -10.70
CA ILE A 85 -21.78 0.47 -11.91
C ILE A 85 -22.49 -0.84 -11.57
N MET A 86 -22.10 -1.54 -10.50
CA MET A 86 -22.79 -2.77 -10.09
C MET A 86 -24.23 -2.49 -9.64
N ASP A 87 -24.45 -1.43 -8.85
CA ASP A 87 -25.78 -1.01 -8.40
C ASP A 87 -26.68 -0.61 -9.58
N GLU A 88 -26.12 0.05 -10.60
CA GLU A 88 -26.86 0.38 -11.83
C GLU A 88 -27.24 -0.87 -12.63
N ASN A 89 -26.37 -1.88 -12.71
CA ASN A 89 -26.68 -3.13 -13.42
C ASN A 89 -27.78 -3.94 -12.71
N ASP A 90 -27.76 -4.02 -11.38
CA ASP A 90 -28.83 -4.67 -10.60
C ASP A 90 -30.18 -3.97 -10.81
N LEU A 91 -30.21 -2.64 -10.92
CA LEU A 91 -31.43 -1.88 -11.25
C LEU A 91 -31.91 -2.16 -12.69
N THR A 92 -30.99 -2.34 -13.65
CA THR A 92 -31.38 -2.68 -15.02
C THR A 92 -31.93 -4.10 -15.17
N ASP A 93 -31.40 -5.08 -14.42
CA ASP A 93 -31.90 -6.47 -14.45
C ASP A 93 -33.31 -6.59 -13.84
N ILE A 94 -33.63 -5.81 -12.79
CA ILE A 94 -34.99 -5.78 -12.21
C ILE A 94 -35.99 -5.08 -13.16
N SER A 95 -35.53 -4.10 -13.96
CA SER A 95 -36.39 -3.42 -14.92
C SER A 95 -36.74 -4.26 -16.16
N GLN A 96 -36.01 -5.36 -16.39
CA GLN A 96 -36.23 -6.28 -17.52
C GLN A 96 -36.95 -7.60 -17.12
N SER A 97 -37.22 -7.82 -15.83
CA SER A 97 -38.04 -8.94 -15.32
C SER A 97 -39.49 -8.55 -15.07
#